data_AF-A0A5Q4F664-F1
#
_entry.id   AF-A0A5Q4F664-F1
#
_cell.length_a   1.000
_cell.length_b   1.000
_cell.length_c   1.000
_cell.angle_alpha   90.00
_cell.angle_beta   90.00
_cell.angle_gamma   90.00
#
_symmetry.space_group_name_H-M   'P 1'
#
loop_
_entity.id
_entity.type
_entity.pdbx_description
1 polymer ?
#
loop_
_entity_poly.entity_id
_entity_poly.type
_entity_poly.pdbx_seq_one_letter_code
_entity_poly.pdbx_strand_id
1 'polypeptide(L)'
;MAQLASSRFEIAAAVSAISLTTAVRLKRNFAYYRLQNNELQVIGKDELSDLCRQLSFNSFALLNILDRPELISSPFLISTANRINDNLEELHRKVLCYEAEAVIELIELIDSIRNYWNRYLDPSFYDEALIDYLNREQPEQILAIRKLIRNLPEINTF
;
A
#
# COMPACT_ATOMS: atom_id res chain seq x y z
N MET A 1 13.95 -4.66 -35.03
CA MET A 1 14.90 -4.00 -34.10
C MET A 1 14.22 -3.13 -33.04
N ALA A 2 13.09 -2.44 -33.32
CA ALA A 2 12.38 -1.61 -32.33
C ALA A 2 11.80 -2.39 -31.12
N GLN A 3 11.27 -3.61 -31.31
CA GLN A 3 10.73 -4.44 -30.22
C GLN A 3 11.77 -4.87 -29.18
N LEU A 4 13.01 -5.14 -29.61
CA LEU A 4 14.12 -5.51 -28.70
C LEU A 4 14.63 -4.32 -27.87
N ALA A 5 14.44 -3.09 -28.35
CA ALA A 5 14.73 -1.89 -27.58
C ALA A 5 13.62 -1.64 -26.55
N SER A 6 12.34 -1.80 -26.93
CA SER A 6 11.18 -1.67 -26.03
C SER A 6 11.30 -2.55 -24.80
N SER A 7 11.60 -3.85 -24.99
CA SER A 7 11.70 -4.80 -23.87
C SER A 7 12.84 -4.48 -22.90
N ARG A 8 13.96 -3.95 -23.39
CA ARG A 8 15.07 -3.50 -22.53
C ARG A 8 14.71 -2.26 -21.73
N PHE A 9 13.99 -1.31 -22.32
CA PHE A 9 13.52 -0.12 -21.61
C PHE A 9 12.45 -0.46 -20.56
N GLU A 10 11.55 -1.40 -20.87
CA GLU A 10 10.55 -1.91 -19.92
C GLU A 10 11.21 -2.61 -18.73
N ILE A 11 12.20 -3.48 -18.98
CA ILE A 11 12.97 -4.13 -17.91
C ILE A 11 13.76 -3.09 -17.09
N ALA A 12 14.41 -2.11 -17.74
CA ALA A 12 15.14 -1.07 -17.02
C ALA A 12 14.21 -0.21 -16.15
N ALA A 13 13.02 0.14 -16.66
CA ALA A 13 12.00 0.88 -15.93
C ALA A 13 11.45 0.04 -14.76
N ALA A 14 11.19 -1.24 -14.98
CA ALA A 14 10.77 -2.19 -13.98
C ALA A 14 11.77 -2.34 -12.84
N VAL A 15 13.03 -2.60 -13.18
CA VAL A 15 14.13 -2.72 -12.21
C VAL A 15 14.26 -1.42 -11.43
N SER A 16 14.22 -0.27 -12.11
CA SER A 16 14.27 1.04 -11.45
C SER A 16 13.08 1.25 -10.49
N ALA A 17 11.87 0.85 -10.89
CA ALA A 17 10.68 0.93 -10.06
C ALA A 17 10.77 0.01 -8.83
N ILE A 18 11.23 -1.23 -9.01
CA ILE A 18 11.43 -2.21 -7.93
C ILE A 18 12.53 -1.72 -6.97
N SER A 19 13.66 -1.24 -7.51
CA SER A 19 14.76 -0.69 -6.72
C SER A 19 14.33 0.53 -5.92
N LEU A 20 13.60 1.47 -6.53
CA LEU A 20 13.06 2.64 -5.84
C LEU A 20 12.08 2.23 -4.73
N THR A 21 11.14 1.33 -5.03
CA THR A 21 10.16 0.85 -4.05
C THR A 21 10.86 0.14 -2.88
N THR A 22 11.86 -0.69 -3.19
CA THR A 22 12.68 -1.38 -2.19
C THR A 22 13.49 -0.39 -1.33
N ALA A 23 14.09 0.62 -1.94
CA ALA A 23 14.86 1.64 -1.24
C ALA A 23 13.97 2.47 -0.29
N VAL A 24 12.77 2.85 -0.72
CA VAL A 24 11.77 3.52 0.12
C VAL A 24 11.40 2.65 1.32
N ARG A 25 11.11 1.36 1.09
CA ARG A 25 10.81 0.39 2.15
C ARG A 25 11.96 0.24 3.14
N LEU A 26 13.20 0.13 2.68
CA LEU A 26 14.39 0.04 3.54
C LEU A 26 14.58 1.31 4.37
N LYS A 27 14.47 2.49 3.74
CA LYS A 27 14.53 3.78 4.44
C LYS A 27 13.48 3.88 5.54
N ARG A 28 12.25 3.49 5.25
CA ARG A 28 11.11 3.46 6.17
C ARG A 28 11.35 2.51 7.34
N ASN A 29 11.76 1.27 7.07
CA ASN A 29 12.09 0.29 8.12
C ASN A 29 13.24 0.78 8.99
N PHE A 30 14.28 1.35 8.39
CA PHE A 30 15.41 1.92 9.11
C PHE A 30 14.99 3.09 10.01
N ALA A 31 14.14 3.99 9.51
CA ALA A 31 13.59 5.09 10.31
C ALA A 31 12.81 4.56 11.53
N TYR A 32 11.90 3.60 11.31
CA TYR A 32 11.09 3.01 12.38
C TYR A 32 11.96 2.44 13.52
N TYR A 33 12.97 1.64 13.21
CA TYR A 33 13.81 1.03 14.25
C TYR A 33 14.79 2.01 14.90
N ARG A 34 15.15 3.11 14.22
CA ARG A 34 16.07 4.12 14.77
C ARG A 34 15.37 5.17 15.64
N LEU A 35 14.06 5.36 15.49
CA LEU A 35 13.26 6.33 16.26
C LEU A 35 13.07 5.94 17.75
N GLN A 36 13.63 4.83 18.21
CA GLN A 36 13.60 4.40 19.61
C GLN A 36 14.22 5.39 20.64
N ASN A 37 14.77 6.54 20.24
CA ASN A 37 15.59 7.41 21.11
C ASN A 37 15.10 8.88 21.31
N ASN A 38 13.82 9.21 21.10
CA ASN A 38 13.11 10.46 21.57
C ASN A 38 12.33 11.27 20.51
N GLU A 39 12.19 10.80 19.27
CA GLU A 39 11.33 11.48 18.28
C GLU A 39 10.11 10.62 18.01
N LEU A 40 9.12 10.66 18.91
CA LEU A 40 7.77 10.25 18.53
C LEU A 40 7.33 11.19 17.40
N GLN A 41 7.45 10.73 16.16
CA GLN A 41 6.86 11.45 15.04
C GLN A 41 5.37 11.57 15.34
N VAL A 42 4.91 12.80 15.57
CA VAL A 42 3.48 13.08 15.70
C VAL A 42 2.87 12.80 14.35
N ILE A 43 2.21 11.64 14.24
CA ILE A 43 1.59 11.21 13.00
C ILE A 43 0.22 11.84 12.90
N GLY A 44 0.09 12.87 12.08
CA GLY A 44 -1.19 13.54 11.84
C GLY A 44 -2.18 12.63 11.11
N LYS A 45 -3.48 12.87 11.37
CA LYS A 45 -4.59 12.21 10.64
C LYS A 45 -4.53 12.43 9.12
N ASP A 46 -3.94 13.55 8.70
CA ASP A 46 -3.75 13.88 7.28
C ASP A 46 -2.81 12.89 6.61
N GLU A 47 -1.76 12.45 7.29
CA GLU A 47 -0.81 11.49 6.74
C GLU A 47 -1.46 10.10 6.58
N LEU A 48 -2.25 9.67 7.57
CA LEU A 48 -3.06 8.45 7.46
C LEU A 48 -4.08 8.55 6.31
N SER A 49 -4.72 9.72 6.16
CA SER A 49 -5.68 9.98 5.08
C SER A 49 -5.02 9.98 3.70
N ASP A 50 -3.79 10.47 3.60
CA ASP A 50 -3.00 10.45 2.38
C ASP A 50 -2.59 9.02 2.01
N LEU A 51 -2.22 8.17 2.98
CA LEU A 51 -2.01 6.74 2.73
C LEU A 51 -3.27 6.06 2.18
N CYS A 52 -4.45 6.36 2.72
CA CYS A 52 -5.71 5.86 2.16
C CYS A 52 -5.92 6.33 0.72
N ARG A 53 -5.59 7.59 0.40
CA ARG A 53 -5.69 8.13 -0.96
C ARG A 53 -4.74 7.39 -1.91
N GLN A 54 -3.51 7.14 -1.48
CA GLN A 54 -2.53 6.39 -2.26
C GLN A 54 -2.95 4.95 -2.47
N LEU A 55 -3.56 4.30 -1.46
CA LEU A 55 -4.14 2.96 -1.61
C LEU A 55 -5.20 2.95 -2.70
N SER A 56 -6.18 3.85 -2.65
CA SER A 56 -7.21 3.96 -3.70
C SER A 56 -6.61 4.19 -5.09
N PHE A 57 -5.61 5.07 -5.19
CA PHE A 57 -4.94 5.35 -6.47
C PHE A 57 -4.21 4.11 -7.01
N ASN A 58 -3.46 3.41 -6.15
CA ASN A 58 -2.71 2.22 -6.57
C ASN A 58 -3.65 1.05 -6.92
N SER A 59 -4.77 0.87 -6.20
CA SER A 59 -5.81 -0.11 -6.55
C SER A 59 -6.42 0.18 -7.92
N PHE A 60 -6.73 1.45 -8.20
CA PHE A 60 -7.22 1.86 -9.52
C PHE A 60 -6.16 1.66 -10.62
N ALA A 61 -4.90 1.97 -10.35
CA ALA A 61 -3.80 1.71 -11.28
C ALA A 61 -3.68 0.21 -11.57
N LEU A 62 -3.81 -0.64 -10.55
CA LEU A 62 -3.75 -2.09 -10.70
C LEU A 62 -4.92 -2.63 -11.53
N LEU A 63 -6.15 -2.16 -11.28
CA LEU A 63 -7.31 -2.49 -12.09
C LEU A 63 -7.09 -2.19 -13.58
N ASN A 64 -6.54 -1.01 -13.89
CA ASN A 64 -6.23 -0.64 -15.28
C ASN A 64 -5.16 -1.52 -15.94
N ILE A 65 -4.25 -2.09 -15.14
CA ILE A 65 -3.26 -3.05 -15.65
C ILE A 65 -3.93 -4.40 -15.92
N LEU A 66 -4.79 -4.86 -15.01
CA LEU A 66 -5.51 -6.13 -15.13
C LEU A 66 -6.51 -6.14 -16.31
N ASP A 67 -7.11 -5.00 -16.62
CA ASP A 67 -7.99 -4.82 -17.79
C ASP A 67 -7.24 -4.85 -19.14
N ARG A 68 -5.90 -4.93 -19.11
CA ARG A 68 -5.04 -4.97 -20.30
C ARG A 68 -4.29 -6.31 -20.34
N PRO A 69 -4.77 -7.30 -21.12
CA PRO A 69 -4.16 -8.63 -21.19
C PRO A 69 -2.66 -8.64 -21.51
N GLU A 70 -2.22 -7.67 -22.31
CA GLU A 70 -0.83 -7.48 -22.73
C GLU A 70 0.12 -7.11 -21.57
N LEU A 71 -0.42 -6.60 -20.45
CA LEU A 71 0.34 -6.11 -19.30
C LEU A 71 0.27 -7.05 -18.08
N ILE A 72 -0.44 -8.17 -18.16
CA ILE A 72 -0.59 -9.12 -17.04
C ILE A 72 0.75 -9.75 -16.64
N SER A 73 1.69 -9.91 -17.57
CA SER A 73 3.07 -10.36 -17.27
C SER A 73 4.04 -9.20 -17.04
N SER A 74 3.53 -7.97 -16.97
CA SER A 74 4.37 -6.80 -16.82
C SER A 74 4.94 -6.70 -15.41
N PRO A 75 6.23 -6.35 -15.25
CA PRO A 75 6.78 -6.02 -13.94
C PRO A 75 6.05 -4.86 -13.24
N PHE A 76 5.32 -4.03 -13.99
CA PHE A 76 4.49 -2.96 -13.43
C PHE A 76 3.32 -3.51 -12.59
N LEU A 77 2.79 -4.70 -12.91
CA LEU A 77 1.75 -5.37 -12.13
C LEU A 77 2.24 -5.64 -10.70
N ILE A 78 3.35 -6.40 -10.61
CA ILE A 78 3.98 -6.75 -9.32
C ILE A 78 4.45 -5.50 -8.58
N SER A 79 5.03 -4.52 -9.29
CA SER A 79 5.45 -3.27 -8.66
C SER A 79 4.27 -2.48 -8.06
N THR A 80 3.11 -2.48 -8.71
CA THR A 80 1.91 -1.77 -8.22
C THR A 80 1.30 -2.51 -7.04
N ALA A 81 1.20 -3.85 -7.12
CA ALA A 81 0.76 -4.68 -6.02
C ALA A 81 1.65 -4.53 -4.77
N ASN A 82 2.97 -4.50 -4.95
CA ASN A 82 3.91 -4.26 -3.85
C ASN A 82 3.70 -2.88 -3.21
N ARG A 83 3.39 -1.83 -3.98
CA ARG A 83 3.08 -0.50 -3.43
C ARG A 83 1.81 -0.49 -2.59
N ILE A 84 0.78 -1.25 -2.98
CA ILE A 84 -0.43 -1.41 -2.17
C ILE A 84 -0.05 -2.07 -0.83
N ASN A 85 0.68 -3.17 -0.88
CA ASN A 85 1.13 -3.88 0.31
C ASN A 85 2.00 -3.01 1.24
N ASP A 86 2.97 -2.28 0.67
CA ASP A 86 3.82 -1.36 1.43
C ASP A 86 2.99 -0.24 2.08
N ASN A 87 2.01 0.32 1.38
CA ASN A 87 1.13 1.36 1.95
C ASN A 87 0.23 0.84 3.07
N LEU A 88 -0.26 -0.41 2.97
CA LEU A 88 -1.03 -1.04 4.04
C LEU A 88 -0.16 -1.30 5.28
N GLU A 89 1.08 -1.75 5.09
CA GLU A 89 2.02 -1.93 6.18
C GLU A 89 2.38 -0.60 6.85
N GLU A 90 2.58 0.46 6.07
CA GLU A 90 2.85 1.77 6.63
C GLU A 90 1.64 2.31 7.39
N LEU A 91 0.43 2.17 6.83
CA LEU A 91 -0.80 2.55 7.51
C LEU A 91 -0.94 1.83 8.85
N HIS A 92 -0.73 0.51 8.86
CA HIS A 92 -0.75 -0.29 10.09
C HIS A 92 0.24 0.24 11.13
N ARG A 93 1.51 0.45 10.74
CA ARG A 93 2.55 0.95 11.66
C ARG A 93 2.23 2.31 12.24
N LYS A 94 1.73 3.21 11.40
CA LYS A 94 1.42 4.58 11.80
C LYS A 94 0.21 4.66 12.73
N VAL A 95 -0.74 3.75 12.56
CA VAL A 95 -1.90 3.60 13.46
C VAL A 95 -1.47 3.17 14.87
N LEU A 96 -0.40 2.37 15.01
CA LEU A 96 0.13 1.96 16.32
C LEU A 96 0.68 3.11 17.17
N CYS A 97 0.83 4.32 16.61
CA CYS A 97 1.25 5.51 17.36
C CYS A 97 0.11 6.16 18.16
N TYR A 98 -1.12 5.68 18.03
CA TYR A 98 -2.30 6.16 18.75
C TYR A 98 -2.64 5.24 19.92
N GLU A 99 -3.44 5.74 20.87
CA GLU A 99 -3.93 4.96 22.02
C GLU A 99 -4.64 3.69 21.58
N ALA A 100 -4.34 2.58 22.26
CA ALA A 100 -4.79 1.24 21.86
C ALA A 100 -6.31 1.18 21.73
N GLU A 101 -7.07 1.73 22.68
CA GLU A 101 -8.53 1.70 22.67
C GLU A 101 -9.15 2.42 21.47
N ALA A 102 -8.46 3.44 20.94
CA ALA A 102 -8.93 4.22 19.80
C ALA A 102 -8.69 3.54 18.45
N VAL A 103 -7.82 2.53 18.40
CA VAL A 103 -7.35 1.93 17.13
C VAL A 103 -7.67 0.46 16.94
N ILE A 104 -8.25 -0.25 17.92
CA ILE A 104 -8.56 -1.69 17.82
C ILE A 104 -9.31 -2.02 16.52
N GLU A 105 -10.45 -1.35 16.27
CA GLU A 105 -11.27 -1.59 15.07
C GLU A 105 -10.50 -1.24 13.78
N LEU A 106 -9.66 -0.21 13.84
CA LEU A 106 -8.86 0.23 12.70
C LEU A 106 -7.77 -0.80 12.36
N ILE A 107 -7.09 -1.35 13.37
CA ILE A 107 -6.07 -2.38 13.21
C ILE A 107 -6.69 -3.66 12.65
N GLU A 108 -7.81 -4.12 13.20
CA GLU A 108 -8.49 -5.34 12.73
C GLU A 108 -8.85 -5.24 11.24
N LEU A 109 -9.39 -4.08 10.83
CA LEU A 109 -9.74 -3.83 9.44
C LEU A 109 -8.50 -3.77 8.53
N ILE A 110 -7.44 -3.08 8.96
CA ILE A 110 -6.19 -3.00 8.19
C ILE A 110 -5.55 -4.40 8.05
N ASP A 111 -5.53 -5.19 9.11
CA ASP A 111 -4.94 -6.53 9.10
C ASP A 111 -5.73 -7.51 8.23
N SER A 112 -7.06 -7.40 8.20
CA SER A 112 -7.89 -8.15 7.25
C SER A 112 -7.46 -7.89 5.80
N ILE A 113 -7.27 -6.62 5.43
CA ILE A 113 -6.80 -6.23 4.09
C ILE A 113 -5.37 -6.74 3.86
N ARG A 114 -4.46 -6.55 4.82
CA ARG A 114 -3.07 -7.03 4.70
C ARG A 114 -3.00 -8.54 4.50
N ASN A 115 -3.82 -9.30 5.22
CA ASN A 115 -3.89 -10.74 5.08
C ASN A 115 -4.32 -11.18 3.68
N TYR A 116 -5.26 -10.46 3.06
CA TYR A 116 -5.62 -10.67 1.66
C TYR A 116 -4.41 -10.43 0.74
N TRP A 117 -3.70 -9.32 0.95
CA TRP A 117 -2.55 -8.91 0.13
C TRP A 117 -1.26 -9.68 0.37
N ASN A 118 -1.13 -10.47 1.44
CA ASN A 118 0.10 -11.25 1.72
C ASN A 118 0.50 -12.21 0.58
N ARG A 119 -0.44 -12.54 -0.32
CA ARG A 119 -0.23 -13.44 -1.46
C ARG A 119 0.12 -12.71 -2.76
N TYR A 120 0.35 -11.39 -2.75
CA TYR A 120 0.55 -10.61 -3.98
C TYR A 120 1.75 -11.05 -4.86
N LEU A 121 2.69 -11.81 -4.31
CA LEU A 121 3.81 -12.37 -5.09
C LEU A 121 3.45 -13.66 -5.84
N ASP A 122 2.33 -14.29 -5.48
CA ASP A 122 1.83 -15.50 -6.13
C ASP A 122 1.16 -15.14 -7.46
N PRO A 123 1.56 -15.73 -8.59
CA PRO A 123 0.89 -15.52 -9.88
C PRO A 123 -0.61 -15.84 -9.85
N SER A 124 -1.05 -16.81 -9.03
CA SER A 124 -2.46 -17.18 -8.90
C SER A 124 -3.31 -16.14 -8.18
N PHE A 125 -2.69 -15.16 -7.52
CA PHE A 125 -3.38 -14.04 -6.89
C PHE A 125 -4.03 -13.10 -7.91
N TYR A 126 -3.54 -13.07 -9.15
CA TYR A 126 -3.99 -12.14 -10.20
C TYR A 126 -5.09 -12.77 -11.06
N ASP A 127 -6.17 -13.21 -10.41
CA ASP A 127 -7.34 -13.82 -11.04
C ASP A 127 -8.55 -12.86 -11.07
N GLU A 128 -9.70 -13.36 -11.53
CA GLU A 128 -10.95 -12.58 -11.55
C GLU A 128 -11.43 -12.20 -10.14
N ALA A 129 -11.10 -12.99 -9.12
CA ALA A 129 -11.48 -12.68 -7.74
C ALA A 129 -10.75 -11.43 -7.23
N LEU A 130 -9.51 -11.18 -7.66
CA LEU A 130 -8.83 -9.91 -7.39
C LEU A 130 -9.57 -8.73 -8.03
N ILE A 131 -10.06 -8.86 -9.27
CA ILE A 131 -10.80 -7.78 -9.94
C ILE A 131 -12.08 -7.43 -9.17
N ASP A 132 -12.83 -8.45 -8.73
CA ASP A 132 -14.03 -8.24 -7.92
C ASP A 132 -13.70 -7.59 -6.58
N TYR A 133 -12.65 -8.07 -5.91
CA TYR A 133 -12.17 -7.50 -4.64
C TYR A 133 -11.79 -6.02 -4.79
N LEU A 134 -11.03 -5.67 -5.83
CA LEU A 134 -10.60 -4.30 -6.11
C LEU A 134 -11.76 -3.35 -6.46
N ASN A 135 -12.82 -3.86 -7.10
CA ASN A 135 -13.97 -3.06 -7.50
C ASN A 135 -15.00 -2.85 -6.39
N ARG A 136 -15.15 -3.81 -5.48
CA ARG A 136 -16.24 -3.83 -4.49
C ARG A 136 -15.71 -3.74 -3.06
N GLU A 137 -14.92 -4.72 -2.66
CA GLU A 137 -14.54 -4.89 -1.25
C GLU A 137 -13.51 -3.87 -0.79
N GLN A 138 -12.39 -3.72 -1.51
CA GLN A 138 -11.31 -2.83 -1.08
C GLN A 138 -11.74 -1.35 -0.99
N PRO A 139 -12.53 -0.78 -1.93
CA PRO A 139 -13.01 0.59 -1.82
C PRO A 139 -13.88 0.82 -0.57
N GLU A 140 -14.74 -0.14 -0.22
CA GLU A 140 -15.58 -0.06 0.98
C GLU A 140 -14.74 -0.13 2.25
N GLN A 141 -13.77 -1.04 2.29
CA GLN A 141 -12.84 -1.17 3.41
C GLN A 141 -11.98 0.10 3.59
N ILE A 142 -11.44 0.68 2.51
CA ILE A 142 -10.70 1.95 2.57
C ILE A 142 -11.61 3.09 3.04
N LEU A 143 -12.87 3.13 2.60
CA LEU A 143 -13.82 4.14 3.06
C LEU A 143 -14.11 4.01 4.57
N ALA A 144 -14.28 2.78 5.07
CA ALA A 144 -14.46 2.51 6.50
C ALA A 144 -13.22 2.95 7.31
N ILE A 145 -12.01 2.58 6.86
CA ILE A 145 -10.74 3.04 7.45
C ILE A 145 -10.70 4.57 7.53
N ARG A 146 -11.05 5.28 6.46
CA ARG A 146 -11.05 6.76 6.45
C ARG A 146 -12.05 7.35 7.44
N LYS A 147 -13.20 6.71 7.66
CA LYS A 147 -14.17 7.15 8.68
C LYS A 147 -13.59 6.97 10.09
N LEU A 148 -12.96 5.83 10.36
CA LEU A 148 -12.31 5.55 11.64
C LEU A 148 -11.15 6.52 11.91
N ILE A 149 -10.30 6.80 10.91
CA ILE A 149 -9.19 7.78 11.03
C ILE A 149 -9.71 9.16 11.44
N ARG A 150 -10.85 9.61 10.91
CA ARG A 150 -11.44 10.92 11.27
C ARG A 150 -11.83 10.98 12.74
N ASN A 151 -12.25 9.85 13.31
CA ASN A 151 -12.69 9.72 14.70
C ASN A 151 -11.54 9.54 15.69
N LEU A 152 -10.29 9.34 15.22
CA LEU A 152 -9.12 9.27 16.10
C LEU A 152 -8.99 10.56 16.93
N PRO A 153 -8.37 10.51 18.11
CA PRO A 153 -8.03 11.74 18.84
C PRO A 153 -7.03 12.58 18.03
N GLU A 154 -7.08 13.90 18.18
CA GLU A 154 -5.96 14.72 17.73
C GLU A 154 -4.78 14.47 18.67
N ILE A 155 -3.61 14.18 18.11
CA ILE A 155 -2.39 14.09 18.91
C ILE A 155 -2.04 15.51 19.31
N ASN A 156 -2.41 15.91 20.53
CA ASN A 156 -1.99 17.18 21.10
C ASN A 156 -0.47 17.15 21.26
N THR A 157 0.23 17.91 20.43
CA THR A 157 1.63 18.25 20.62
C THR A 157 1.78 18.98 21.95
N PHE A 158 2.41 18.33 22.93
CA PHE A 158 2.97 19.00 24.11
C PHE A 158 4.37 19.51 23.79
#